data_AF-A0A496WJA3-F1
#
_entry.id   AF-A0A496WJA3-F1
#
_cell.length_a   1.000
_cell.length_b   1.000
_cell.length_c   1.000
_cell.angle_alpha   90.00
_cell.angle_beta   90.00
_cell.angle_gamma   90.00
#
_symmetry.space_group_name_H-M   'P 1'
#
loop_
_entity.id
_entity.type
_entity.pdbx_description
1 polymer ?
#
loop_
_entity_poly.entity_id
_entity_poly.type
_entity_poly.pdbx_seq_one_letter_code
_entity_poly.pdbx_strand_id
1 'polypeptide(L)' 'MNFSDFGNRFAGYSGITHLMDDLNEGLLQDDMIMMGGGNPAAIPEVIAAFEKVIDQLQASGELV' A
#
# COMPACT_ATOMS: atom_id res chain seq x y z
N MET A 1 3.88 23.56 -15.80
CA MET A 1 4.74 24.05 -14.70
C MET A 1 6.19 23.81 -15.09
N ASN A 2 7.10 24.74 -14.79
CA ASN A 2 8.53 24.55 -15.06
C ASN A 2 9.15 23.80 -13.89
N PHE A 3 9.41 22.50 -14.07
CA PHE A 3 10.11 21.69 -13.09
C PHE A 3 11.62 21.72 -13.32
N SER A 4 12.39 21.43 -12.27
CA SER A 4 13.81 21.12 -12.40
C SER A 4 14.01 19.81 -13.18
N ASP A 5 15.24 19.55 -13.65
CA ASP A 5 15.57 18.29 -14.34
C ASP A 5 15.22 17.05 -13.48
N PHE A 6 15.38 17.17 -12.16
CA PHE A 6 14.91 16.16 -11.20
C PHE A 6 13.41 15.98 -11.27
N GLY A 7 12.63 17.06 -11.18
CA GLY A 7 11.17 17.00 -11.28
C GLY A 7 10.69 16.42 -12.61
N ASN A 8 11.33 16.80 -13.73
CA ASN A 8 11.03 16.24 -15.05
C ASN A 8 11.31 14.74 -15.13
N ARG A 9 12.33 14.24 -14.42
CA ARG A 9 12.66 12.80 -14.41
C ARG A 9 11.62 11.95 -13.67
N PHE A 10 11.08 12.44 -12.55
CA PHE A 10 10.07 11.72 -11.75
C PHE A 10 8.64 11.97 -12.23
N ALA A 11 8.36 13.14 -12.82
CA ALA A 11 7.09 13.43 -13.46
C ALA A 11 6.96 12.79 -14.85
N GLY A 12 8.04 12.17 -15.36
CA GLY A 12 8.04 11.47 -16.64
C GLY A 12 7.08 10.28 -16.60
N TYR A 13 6.08 10.31 -17.47
CA TYR A 13 5.12 9.22 -17.60
C TYR A 13 5.78 8.02 -18.29
N SER A 14 6.12 7.02 -17.50
CA SER A 14 6.81 5.80 -17.95
C SER A 14 5.83 4.63 -18.03
N GLY A 15 6.24 3.52 -18.67
CA GLY A 15 5.42 2.31 -18.68
C GLY A 15 5.13 1.74 -17.28
N ILE A 16 6.03 1.95 -16.32
CA ILE A 16 5.80 1.55 -14.92
C ILE A 16 4.77 2.46 -14.26
N THR A 17 4.79 3.76 -14.58
CA THR A 17 3.79 4.73 -14.08
C THR A 17 2.39 4.34 -14.53
N HIS A 18 2.22 4.00 -15.81
CA HIS A 18 0.94 3.52 -16.35
C HIS A 18 0.48 2.21 -15.67
N LEU A 19 1.38 1.25 -15.48
CA LEU A 19 1.05 0.00 -14.80
C LEU A 19 0.56 0.24 -13.36
N MET A 20 1.20 1.18 -12.63
CA MET A 20 0.79 1.50 -11.26
C MET A 20 -0.56 2.21 -11.22
N ASP A 21 -0.87 3.06 -12.22
CA ASP A 21 -2.19 3.68 -12.37
C ASP A 21 -3.26 2.59 -12.58
N ASP A 22 -3.04 1.66 -13.51
CA ASP A 22 -3.95 0.53 -13.81
C ASP A 22 -4.17 -0.38 -12.58
N LEU A 23 -3.11 -0.69 -11.83
CA LEU A 23 -3.19 -1.49 -10.60
C LEU A 23 -4.02 -0.78 -9.52
N ASN A 24 -3.88 0.54 -9.39
CA ASN A 24 -4.62 1.32 -8.41
C ASN A 24 -6.10 1.46 -8.79
N GLU A 25 -6.40 1.73 -10.06
CA GLU A 25 -7.79 1.74 -10.56
C GLU A 25 -8.46 0.38 -10.34
N GLY A 26 -7.70 -0.70 -10.55
CA GLY A 26 -8.14 -2.06 -10.29
C GLY A 26 -8.53 -2.38 -8.86
N LEU A 27 -7.86 -1.79 -7.87
CA LEU A 27 -8.19 -1.97 -6.46
C LEU A 27 -9.53 -1.34 -6.07
N LEU A 28 -10.02 -0.38 -6.86
CA LEU A 28 -11.27 0.34 -6.62
C LEU A 28 -12.47 -0.31 -7.32
N GLN A 29 -12.26 -1.37 -8.09
CA GLN A 29 -13.32 -2.08 -8.81
C GLN A 29 -13.70 -3.39 -8.09
N ASP A 30 -14.98 -3.53 -7.75
CA ASP A 30 -15.48 -4.69 -6.99
C ASP A 30 -15.39 -6.03 -7.75
N ASP A 31 -15.42 -6.00 -9.08
CA ASP A 31 -15.42 -7.20 -9.94
C ASP A 31 -14.01 -7.63 -10.41
N MET A 32 -12.95 -6.97 -9.95
CA MET A 32 -11.61 -7.21 -10.44
C MET A 32 -10.84 -8.24 -9.59
N ILE A 33 -10.26 -9.25 -10.27
CA ILE A 33 -9.40 -10.23 -9.61
C ILE A 33 -7.97 -9.65 -9.51
N MET A 34 -7.60 -9.16 -8.33
CA MET A 34 -6.31 -8.53 -8.10
C MET A 34 -5.19 -9.55 -7.84
N MET A 35 -4.37 -9.82 -8.87
CA MET A 35 -3.17 -10.69 -8.78
C MET A 35 -1.85 -9.95 -9.08
N GLY A 36 -1.91 -8.64 -9.38
CA GLY A 36 -0.72 -7.84 -9.73
C GLY A 36 -0.12 -7.04 -8.57
N GLY A 37 -0.76 -7.04 -7.40
CA GLY A 37 -0.30 -6.31 -6.23
C GLY A 37 0.81 -7.01 -5.45
N GLY A 38 1.44 -6.28 -4.53
CA GLY A 38 2.45 -6.79 -3.60
C GLY A 38 2.00 -6.87 -2.15
N ASN A 39 0.69 -6.68 -1.89
CA ASN A 39 0.16 -6.70 -0.53
C ASN A 39 0.19 -8.11 0.05
N PRO A 40 0.65 -8.28 1.31
CA PRO A 40 0.68 -9.59 1.95
C PRO A 40 -0.73 -10.13 2.18
N ALA A 41 -0.83 -11.46 2.30
CA ALA A 41 -2.09 -12.11 2.66
C ALA A 41 -2.50 -11.79 4.10
N ALA A 42 -3.81 -11.70 4.34
CA ALA A 42 -4.39 -11.61 5.68
C ALA A 42 -4.37 -12.98 6.36
N ILE A 43 -3.27 -13.31 7.02
CA ILE A 43 -3.10 -14.58 7.75
C ILE A 43 -3.68 -14.43 9.17
N PRO A 44 -4.73 -15.19 9.55
CA PRO A 44 -5.43 -15.00 10.83
C PRO A 44 -4.52 -15.09 12.07
N GLU A 45 -3.56 -16.01 12.07
CA GLU A 45 -2.63 -16.23 13.20
C GLU A 45 -1.67 -15.04 13.38
N VAL A 46 -1.27 -14.42 12.28
CA VAL A 46 -0.40 -13.23 12.29
C VAL A 46 -1.18 -12.03 12.78
N ILE A 47 -2.42 -11.86 12.32
CA ILE A 47 -3.30 -10.78 12.77
C ILE A 47 -3.56 -10.89 14.28
N ALA A 48 -3.91 -12.08 14.78
CA ALA A 48 -4.14 -12.31 16.21
C ALA A 48 -2.89 -12.03 17.06
N ALA A 49 -1.69 -12.31 16.53
CA ALA A 49 -0.45 -11.96 17.20
C ALA A 49 -0.26 -10.43 17.28
N PHE A 50 -0.56 -9.69 16.22
CA PHE A 50 -0.50 -8.24 16.22
C PHE A 50 -1.54 -7.60 17.15
N GLU A 51 -2.78 -8.08 17.14
CA GLU A 51 -3.85 -7.63 18.04
C GLU A 51 -3.43 -7.77 19.51
N LYS A 52 -2.86 -8.91 19.88
CA LYS A 52 -2.35 -9.13 21.24
C LYS A 52 -1.27 -8.14 21.64
N VAL A 53 -0.36 -7.81 20.73
CA VAL A 53 0.72 -6.84 21.01
C VAL A 53 0.13 -5.43 21.15
N ILE A 54 -0.82 -5.07 20.29
CA ILE A 54 -1.52 -3.78 20.37
C ILE A 54 -2.24 -3.65 21.72
N ASP A 55 -2.97 -4.68 22.16
CA ASP A 55 -3.65 -4.69 23.45
C ASP A 55 -2.66 -4.53 24.63
N GLN A 56 -1.49 -5.17 24.55
CA GLN A 56 -0.45 -5.04 25.57
C GLN A 56 0.12 -3.63 25.64
N LEU A 57 0.43 -3.02 24.49
CA LEU A 57 0.93 -1.65 24.41
C LEU A 57 -0.12 -0.64 24.86
N GLN A 58 -1.40 -0.89 24.55
CA GLN A 58 -2.51 -0.07 25.04
C GLN A 58 -2.62 -0.14 26.56
N ALA A 59 -2.53 -1.34 27.13
CA ALA A 59 -2.61 -1.55 28.58
C ALA A 59 -1.40 -0.99 29.33
N SER A 60 -0.21 -0.99 28.74
CA SER A 60 1.00 -0.39 29.32
C SER A 60 1.05 1.14 29.18
N GLY A 61 0.19 1.73 28.33
CA GLY A 61 0.22 3.16 28.01
C GLY A 61 1.36 3.55 27.07
N GLU A 62 2.00 2.58 26.40
CA GLU A 62 3.08 2.79 25.43
C GLU A 62 2.56 2.89 23.99
N LEU A 63 1.26 2.68 23.77
CA LEU A 63 0.60 2.94 22.51
C LEU A 63 0.38 4.46 22.34
N VAL A 64 1.16 5.09 21.45
CA VAL A 64 1.14 6.54 21.15
C VAL A 64 0.14 6.87 20.04
#